data_AF-A0A2P8I039-F1
#
_entry.id   AF-A0A2P8I039-F1
#
_cell.length_a   1.000
_cell.length_b   1.000
_cell.length_c   1.000
_cell.angle_alpha   90.00
_cell.angle_beta   90.00
_cell.angle_gamma   90.00
#
_symmetry.space_group_name_H-M   'P 1'
#
loop_
_entity.id
_entity.type
_entity.pdbx_description
1 polymer ?
#
loop_
_entity_poly.entity_id
_entity_poly.type
_entity_poly.pdbx_seq_one_letter_code
_entity_poly.pdbx_strand_id
1 'polypeptide(L)'
;MHPTAPDGHGLPADDGTSAALDDLFAELSGTAPVESSEEIGRRIEALRHAIDAGAGTDRGSAPQGDAPPPIVEHDVDDSLFDRFGPAHVRAVIEDSLDGAIVQHIVRRGGLGLDAAGLAEPVRAIRKRYLDAIADGHVVPVGEPLDSIVRDLLVDRPHLVRLRELVDQPDLDLPLPQAGAVMRFFGAYPKFWAALVPRMTGIRFDSRTADARGGGLFHDDGVIYLSKLHATPPGAFVRLLVHETGHATFERILLAGGSMPHALGVAEALPEQNTAENGREVKVLQTYWDGMSDPAKTFYHAWLTLRADNGRHLLGLDLWQDPRGHRLSPAQRRGYQATTFGEFCAEMFMLYAMGDLRPHVEAALADHTVAGEVRTAWRNAWEVMVTVAATVLGDRV
;
A
#
# COMPACT_ATOMS: atom_id res chain seq x y z
N MET A 1 -13.96 -4.97 -22.08
CA MET A 1 -13.16 -4.59 -23.27
C MET A 1 -11.78 -4.20 -22.76
N HIS A 2 -10.69 -4.86 -23.17
CA HIS A 2 -9.33 -4.60 -22.65
C HIS A 2 -8.55 -3.61 -23.54
N PRO A 3 -7.68 -2.75 -22.98
CA PRO A 3 -6.81 -1.83 -23.72
C PRO A 3 -5.36 -2.37 -23.91
N THR A 4 -4.63 -1.88 -24.92
CA THR A 4 -3.28 -2.35 -25.31
C THR A 4 -2.23 -1.22 -25.38
N ALA A 5 -0.95 -1.57 -25.15
CA ALA A 5 0.23 -0.71 -25.36
C ALA A 5 1.47 -1.52 -25.82
N PRO A 6 2.49 -0.89 -26.47
CA PRO A 6 3.55 -1.57 -27.24
C PRO A 6 4.95 -1.61 -26.56
N ASP A 7 5.80 -2.48 -27.12
CA ASP A 7 7.02 -3.07 -26.54
C ASP A 7 8.31 -2.22 -26.67
N GLY A 8 9.28 -2.46 -25.79
CA GLY A 8 10.64 -1.89 -25.88
C GLY A 8 11.69 -2.56 -24.98
N HIS A 9 12.83 -2.92 -25.57
CA HIS A 9 13.89 -3.83 -25.10
C HIS A 9 14.88 -3.27 -24.07
N GLY A 10 15.47 -4.17 -23.26
CA GLY A 10 16.50 -3.90 -22.25
C GLY A 10 17.97 -4.03 -22.71
N LEU A 11 18.90 -3.78 -21.78
CA LEU A 11 20.36 -3.90 -21.88
C LEU A 11 20.91 -4.75 -20.71
N PRO A 12 22.12 -5.34 -20.82
CA PRO A 12 22.54 -6.53 -20.07
C PRO A 12 23.14 -6.21 -18.69
N ALA A 13 22.97 -7.15 -17.75
CA ALA A 13 23.55 -7.15 -16.41
C ALA A 13 24.96 -7.78 -16.41
N ASP A 14 25.80 -7.35 -15.46
CA ASP A 14 27.21 -7.68 -15.30
C ASP A 14 27.42 -9.03 -14.56
N ASP A 15 28.40 -9.82 -15.03
CA ASP A 15 28.50 -11.28 -14.86
C ASP A 15 29.00 -11.77 -13.47
N GLY A 16 29.34 -10.87 -12.55
CA GLY A 16 30.05 -11.20 -11.30
C GLY A 16 29.18 -11.81 -10.19
N THR A 17 27.90 -11.43 -10.11
CA THR A 17 27.00 -11.84 -9.01
C THR A 17 26.25 -13.14 -9.33
N SER A 18 26.07 -13.45 -10.62
CA SER A 18 25.37 -14.66 -11.09
C SER A 18 26.18 -15.93 -10.82
N ALA A 19 27.48 -15.92 -11.10
CA ALA A 19 28.32 -17.12 -10.98
C ALA A 19 28.43 -17.65 -9.53
N ALA A 20 28.46 -16.77 -8.53
CA ALA A 20 28.53 -17.18 -7.13
C ALA A 20 27.20 -17.76 -6.59
N LEU A 21 26.07 -17.37 -7.18
CA LEU A 21 24.75 -17.92 -6.91
C LEU A 21 24.54 -19.24 -7.66
N ASP A 22 25.01 -19.35 -8.91
CA ASP A 22 25.00 -20.58 -9.71
C ASP A 22 25.72 -21.73 -8.96
N ASP A 23 26.82 -21.44 -8.28
CA ASP A 23 27.54 -22.43 -7.45
C ASP A 23 26.80 -22.83 -6.16
N LEU A 24 26.08 -21.90 -5.52
CA LEU A 24 25.26 -22.20 -4.33
C LEU A 24 24.03 -23.05 -4.70
N PHE A 25 23.46 -22.83 -5.89
CA PHE A 25 22.33 -23.60 -6.40
C PHE A 25 22.72 -24.95 -7.00
N ALA A 26 23.94 -25.10 -7.53
CA ALA A 26 24.55 -26.40 -7.85
C ALA A 26 24.75 -27.29 -6.60
N GLU A 27 25.03 -26.66 -5.46
CA GLU A 27 25.21 -27.31 -4.15
C GLU A 27 23.86 -27.73 -3.53
N LEU A 28 22.86 -26.85 -3.55
CA LEU A 28 21.49 -27.15 -3.07
C LEU A 28 20.74 -28.17 -3.95
N SER A 29 21.14 -28.32 -5.21
CA SER A 29 20.62 -29.35 -6.13
C SER A 29 21.32 -30.71 -5.99
N GLY A 30 22.29 -30.85 -5.08
CA GLY A 30 22.99 -32.11 -4.81
C GLY A 30 23.90 -32.58 -5.94
N THR A 31 24.31 -31.68 -6.85
CA THR A 31 25.16 -32.02 -7.99
C THR A 31 26.63 -31.65 -7.81
N ALA A 32 26.97 -30.93 -6.72
CA ALA A 32 28.35 -30.62 -6.35
C ALA A 32 28.96 -31.65 -5.37
N PRO A 33 30.28 -31.92 -5.45
CA PRO A 33 30.98 -32.74 -4.46
C PRO A 33 30.88 -32.12 -3.06
N VAL A 34 30.72 -32.97 -2.03
CA VAL A 34 30.54 -32.54 -0.63
C VAL A 34 31.77 -31.78 -0.14
N GLU A 35 31.66 -30.45 -0.05
CA GLU A 35 32.71 -29.58 0.49
C GLU A 35 32.76 -29.64 2.03
N SER A 36 33.92 -29.27 2.59
CA SER A 36 34.10 -29.19 4.04
C SER A 36 33.43 -27.93 4.61
N SER A 37 32.98 -28.00 5.87
CA SER A 37 32.35 -26.85 6.56
C SER A 37 33.23 -25.60 6.63
N GLU A 38 34.55 -25.74 6.49
CA GLU A 38 35.52 -24.64 6.48
C GLU A 38 35.55 -23.89 5.14
N GLU A 39 35.28 -24.58 4.02
CA GLU A 39 35.15 -23.99 2.68
C GLU A 39 33.84 -23.20 2.57
N ILE A 40 32.74 -23.77 3.10
CA ILE A 40 31.43 -23.12 3.22
C ILE A 40 31.55 -21.82 4.02
N GLY A 41 32.26 -21.85 5.15
CA GLY A 41 32.51 -20.66 5.98
C GLY A 41 33.27 -19.55 5.23
N ARG A 42 34.28 -19.90 4.42
CA ARG A 42 35.03 -18.92 3.60
C ARG A 42 34.17 -18.28 2.51
N ARG A 43 33.24 -19.03 1.90
CA ARG A 43 32.35 -18.54 0.85
C ARG A 43 31.25 -17.63 1.39
N ILE A 44 30.69 -17.93 2.57
CA ILE A 44 29.75 -17.03 3.27
C ILE A 44 30.39 -15.68 3.57
N GLU A 45 31.65 -15.67 4.02
CA GLU A 45 32.37 -14.43 4.31
C GLU A 45 32.68 -13.62 3.03
N ALA A 46 32.99 -14.29 1.92
CA ALA A 46 33.17 -13.66 0.61
C ALA A 46 31.87 -13.04 0.06
N LEU A 47 30.74 -13.72 0.23
CA LEU A 47 29.41 -13.20 -0.14
C LEU A 47 29.05 -11.96 0.68
N ARG A 48 29.31 -11.99 1.99
CA ARG A 48 29.11 -10.81 2.86
C ARG A 48 29.94 -9.63 2.40
N HIS A 49 31.21 -9.87 2.03
CA HIS A 49 32.09 -8.85 1.46
C HIS A 49 31.61 -8.30 0.11
N ALA A 50 31.05 -9.13 -0.78
CA ALA A 50 30.52 -8.69 -2.07
C ALA A 50 29.25 -7.83 -1.89
N ILE A 51 28.38 -8.18 -0.94
CA ILE A 51 27.20 -7.40 -0.56
C ILE A 51 27.62 -6.03 0.01
N ASP A 52 28.65 -6.00 0.86
CA ASP A 52 29.19 -4.77 1.44
C ASP A 52 29.90 -3.89 0.38
N ALA A 53 30.50 -4.48 -0.65
CA ALA A 53 31.21 -3.78 -1.72
C ALA A 53 30.30 -3.28 -2.86
N GLY A 54 29.23 -4.01 -3.20
CA GLY A 54 28.25 -3.64 -4.24
C GLY A 54 27.39 -2.42 -3.90
N ALA A 55 27.36 -2.01 -2.63
CA ALA A 55 26.67 -0.80 -2.16
C ALA A 55 27.40 0.53 -2.54
N GLY A 56 28.50 0.45 -3.28
CA GLY A 56 29.39 1.59 -3.58
C GLY A 56 29.26 2.26 -4.95
N THR A 57 28.51 1.68 -5.90
CA THR A 57 28.52 2.16 -7.31
C THR A 57 27.18 2.63 -7.83
N ASP A 58 27.20 3.90 -8.23
CA ASP A 58 26.25 4.69 -9.02
C ASP A 58 25.01 5.26 -8.31
N ARG A 59 24.93 6.59 -8.30
CA ARG A 59 23.92 7.41 -7.62
C ARG A 59 22.93 7.91 -8.66
N GLY A 60 21.89 7.12 -8.91
CA GLY A 60 20.71 7.56 -9.63
C GLY A 60 20.13 8.82 -8.97
N SER A 61 19.96 9.88 -9.74
CA SER A 61 19.40 11.13 -9.24
C SER A 61 17.93 10.91 -8.89
N ALA A 62 17.58 11.11 -7.61
CA ALA A 62 16.22 10.98 -7.11
C ALA A 62 15.24 11.93 -7.85
N PRO A 63 13.94 11.60 -7.94
CA PRO A 63 12.91 12.53 -8.37
C PRO A 63 12.93 13.72 -7.42
N GLN A 64 13.24 14.90 -7.95
CA GLN A 64 13.22 16.13 -7.18
C GLN A 64 11.77 16.59 -6.99
N GLY A 65 11.34 16.69 -5.74
CA GLY A 65 10.04 17.25 -5.37
C GLY A 65 9.82 17.12 -3.87
N ASP A 66 9.15 18.11 -3.28
CA ASP A 66 8.74 18.03 -1.88
C ASP A 66 7.64 16.97 -1.73
N ALA A 67 7.67 16.24 -0.61
CA ALA A 67 6.58 15.35 -0.22
C ALA A 67 5.28 16.17 -0.19
N PRO A 68 4.12 15.59 -0.58
CA PRO A 68 2.89 16.36 -0.51
C PRO A 68 2.63 16.69 0.98
N PRO A 69 1.93 17.78 1.30
CA PRO A 69 1.21 17.79 2.55
C PRO A 69 0.31 16.53 2.55
N PRO A 70 0.23 15.78 3.66
CA PRO A 70 -0.57 14.56 3.71
C PRO A 70 -1.97 14.89 3.18
N ILE A 71 -2.53 14.02 2.32
CA ILE A 71 -3.85 14.21 1.66
C ILE A 71 -4.96 14.53 2.69
N VAL A 72 -4.71 14.20 3.96
CA VAL A 72 -5.33 14.82 5.13
C VAL A 72 -4.22 15.03 6.18
N GLU A 73 -3.89 16.27 6.55
CA GLU A 73 -3.25 16.54 7.84
C GLU A 73 -4.19 15.99 8.92
N HIS A 74 -3.85 14.84 9.50
CA HIS A 74 -4.42 14.41 10.75
C HIS A 74 -3.71 15.15 11.88
N ASP A 75 -3.87 16.47 11.90
CA ASP A 75 -3.51 17.30 13.07
C ASP A 75 -4.66 17.28 14.06
N VAL A 76 -5.11 16.07 14.35
CA VAL A 76 -6.20 15.81 15.27
C VAL A 76 -5.60 14.86 16.29
N ASP A 77 -5.13 15.46 17.38
CA ASP A 77 -4.82 14.81 18.64
C ASP A 77 -5.70 13.56 18.81
N ASP A 78 -5.08 12.39 19.00
CA ASP A 78 -5.76 11.07 19.11
C ASP A 78 -6.95 11.13 20.11
N SER A 79 -6.90 12.11 21.04
CA SER A 79 -7.95 12.46 21.99
C SER A 79 -9.29 12.94 21.41
N LEU A 80 -9.39 13.37 20.14
CA LEU A 80 -10.66 13.84 19.56
C LEU A 80 -11.57 12.66 19.20
N PHE A 81 -11.00 11.59 18.67
CA PHE A 81 -11.75 10.45 18.17
C PHE A 81 -12.11 9.44 19.26
N ASP A 82 -11.26 9.33 20.28
CA ASP A 82 -11.58 8.60 21.51
C ASP A 82 -12.86 9.11 22.17
N ARG A 83 -13.19 10.40 22.00
CA ARG A 83 -14.44 11.01 22.52
C ARG A 83 -15.70 10.49 21.86
N PHE A 84 -15.63 9.99 20.63
CA PHE A 84 -16.81 9.55 19.88
C PHE A 84 -17.14 8.08 20.05
N GLY A 85 -16.23 7.26 20.57
CA GLY A 85 -16.45 5.84 20.84
C GLY A 85 -16.90 5.03 19.61
N PRO A 86 -16.06 4.14 19.03
CA PRO A 86 -16.39 3.29 17.88
C PRO A 86 -17.83 2.77 17.77
N ALA A 87 -18.39 2.24 18.87
CA ALA A 87 -19.73 1.69 18.91
C ALA A 87 -20.84 2.73 18.66
N HIS A 88 -20.65 3.98 19.11
CA HIS A 88 -21.65 5.03 18.96
C HIS A 88 -21.61 5.69 17.58
N VAL A 89 -20.41 5.91 17.03
CA VAL A 89 -20.25 6.32 15.62
C VAL A 89 -20.98 5.32 14.70
N ARG A 90 -20.82 4.03 14.97
CA ARG A 90 -21.50 2.97 14.23
C ARG A 90 -23.03 3.04 14.35
N ALA A 91 -23.57 3.40 15.51
CA ALA A 91 -25.01 3.46 15.74
C ALA A 91 -25.72 4.59 14.95
N VAL A 92 -24.97 5.59 14.48
CA VAL A 92 -25.50 6.73 13.71
C VAL A 92 -25.37 6.54 12.20
N ILE A 93 -24.42 5.73 11.75
CA ILE A 93 -24.17 5.51 10.33
C ILE A 93 -25.09 4.41 9.81
N GLU A 94 -26.22 4.80 9.21
CA GLU A 94 -27.15 3.86 8.58
C GLU A 94 -26.80 3.61 7.10
N ASP A 95 -26.24 4.61 6.41
CA ASP A 95 -25.84 4.53 5.00
C ASP A 95 -24.61 5.39 4.65
N SER A 96 -24.33 5.52 3.35
CA SER A 96 -23.19 6.28 2.82
C SER A 96 -23.29 7.79 3.08
N LEU A 97 -24.51 8.35 3.12
CA LEU A 97 -24.74 9.76 3.36
C LEU A 97 -24.52 10.09 4.83
N ASP A 98 -25.01 9.26 5.74
CA ASP A 98 -24.72 9.41 7.16
C ASP A 98 -23.21 9.27 7.44
N GLY A 99 -22.56 8.29 6.79
CA GLY A 99 -21.11 8.12 6.84
C GLY A 99 -20.36 9.38 6.40
N ALA A 100 -20.76 9.97 5.27
CA ALA A 100 -20.19 11.21 4.75
C ALA A 100 -20.35 12.40 5.72
N ILE A 101 -21.54 12.55 6.30
CA ILE A 101 -21.82 13.62 7.28
C ILE A 101 -20.96 13.43 8.53
N VAL A 102 -20.90 12.21 9.06
CA VAL A 102 -20.09 11.89 10.24
C VAL A 102 -18.61 12.18 10.00
N GLN A 103 -18.05 11.77 8.86
CA GLN A 103 -16.65 12.09 8.50
C GLN A 103 -16.38 13.60 8.52
N HIS A 104 -17.32 14.41 8.02
CA HIS A 104 -17.20 15.87 8.03
C HIS A 104 -17.36 16.51 9.41
N ILE A 105 -18.27 16.02 10.25
CA ILE A 105 -18.43 16.50 11.64
C ILE A 105 -17.14 16.22 12.41
N VAL A 106 -16.63 15.01 12.28
CA VAL A 106 -15.46 14.55 13.01
C VAL A 106 -14.21 15.30 12.57
N ARG A 107 -14.00 15.51 11.25
CA ARG A 107 -12.89 16.34 10.72
C ARG A 107 -12.89 17.77 11.27
N ARG A 108 -14.05 18.30 11.66
CA ARG A 108 -14.21 19.67 12.20
C ARG A 108 -14.11 19.73 13.72
N GLY A 109 -13.40 18.80 14.35
CA GLY A 109 -13.27 18.79 15.81
C GLY A 109 -14.54 18.31 16.53
N GLY A 110 -15.42 17.60 15.82
CA GLY A 110 -16.58 16.96 16.44
C GLY A 110 -17.71 17.91 16.88
N LEU A 111 -17.65 19.20 16.52
CA LEU A 111 -18.62 20.24 16.94
C LEU A 111 -18.86 20.28 18.48
N GLY A 112 -17.93 19.76 19.29
CA GLY A 112 -18.09 19.64 20.74
C GLY A 112 -19.09 18.57 21.20
N LEU A 113 -19.44 17.61 20.35
CA LEU A 113 -20.47 16.61 20.61
C LEU A 113 -19.90 15.36 21.30
N ASP A 114 -20.73 14.71 22.11
CA ASP A 114 -20.53 13.32 22.51
C ASP A 114 -21.27 12.35 21.56
N ALA A 115 -21.10 11.06 21.81
CA ALA A 115 -21.77 9.98 21.12
C ALA A 115 -23.31 10.11 21.02
N ALA A 116 -23.99 10.59 22.07
CA ALA A 116 -25.44 10.80 22.08
C ALA A 116 -25.82 12.09 21.32
N GLY A 117 -24.90 13.05 21.25
CA GLY A 117 -25.04 14.31 20.54
C GLY A 117 -24.83 14.26 19.02
N LEU A 118 -24.37 13.14 18.43
CA LEU A 118 -24.16 13.05 16.98
C LEU A 118 -25.44 12.86 16.15
N ALA A 119 -26.45 12.16 16.69
CA ALA A 119 -27.60 11.73 15.90
C ALA A 119 -28.51 12.89 15.43
N GLU A 120 -28.68 13.92 16.23
CA GLU A 120 -29.48 15.10 15.86
C GLU A 120 -28.80 15.96 14.78
N PRO A 121 -27.51 16.35 14.92
CA PRO A 121 -26.76 17.02 13.86
C PRO A 121 -26.72 16.26 12.54
N VAL A 122 -26.52 14.93 12.57
CA VAL A 122 -26.52 14.11 11.35
C VAL A 122 -27.87 14.21 10.64
N ARG A 123 -28.98 14.00 11.37
CA ARG A 123 -30.33 14.13 10.81
C ARG A 123 -30.62 15.54 10.27
N ALA A 124 -30.18 16.57 10.97
CA ALA A 124 -30.37 17.97 10.56
C ALA A 124 -29.61 18.29 9.26
N ILE A 125 -28.33 17.90 9.18
CA ILE A 125 -27.51 18.09 7.97
C ILE A 125 -28.10 17.28 6.81
N ARG A 126 -28.47 16.02 7.05
CA ARG A 126 -29.08 15.15 6.05
C ARG A 126 -30.31 15.78 5.42
N LYS A 127 -31.23 16.27 6.25
CA LYS A 127 -32.44 16.95 5.78
C LYS A 127 -32.07 18.16 4.91
N ARG A 128 -31.20 19.05 5.40
CA ARG A 128 -30.77 20.25 4.66
C ARG A 128 -30.12 19.90 3.32
N TYR A 129 -29.31 18.84 3.26
CA TYR A 129 -28.69 18.37 2.03
C TYR A 129 -29.73 17.85 1.02
N LEU A 130 -30.71 17.06 1.47
CA LEU A 130 -31.79 16.57 0.61
C LEU A 130 -32.67 17.72 0.09
N ASP A 131 -33.04 18.67 0.96
CA ASP A 131 -33.80 19.87 0.58
C ASP A 131 -33.03 20.70 -0.47
N ALA A 132 -31.72 20.91 -0.27
CA ALA A 132 -30.87 21.65 -1.22
C ALA A 132 -30.82 21.00 -2.62
N ILE A 133 -30.84 19.67 -2.68
CA ILE A 133 -30.87 18.93 -3.95
C ILE A 133 -32.23 19.02 -4.64
N ALA A 134 -33.32 18.88 -3.88
CA ALA A 134 -34.66 18.86 -4.42
C ALA A 134 -35.06 20.22 -5.02
N ASP A 135 -34.72 21.30 -4.32
CA ASP A 135 -35.21 22.64 -4.63
C ASP A 135 -34.20 23.48 -5.43
N GLY A 136 -32.98 22.97 -5.65
CA GLY A 136 -31.87 23.76 -6.20
C GLY A 136 -31.48 24.95 -5.29
N HIS A 137 -31.80 24.86 -4.00
CA HIS A 137 -31.65 25.96 -3.05
C HIS A 137 -30.18 26.32 -2.81
N VAL A 138 -29.93 27.62 -2.63
CA VAL A 138 -28.64 28.16 -2.20
C VAL A 138 -28.49 27.92 -0.70
N VAL A 139 -27.48 27.16 -0.29
CA VAL A 139 -27.18 26.89 1.12
C VAL A 139 -26.61 28.15 1.78
N PRO A 140 -27.28 28.73 2.81
CA PRO A 140 -26.86 29.99 3.43
C PRO A 140 -25.43 29.94 3.99
N VAL A 141 -24.72 31.07 3.92
CA VAL A 141 -23.40 31.22 4.54
C VAL A 141 -23.60 31.77 5.94
N GLY A 142 -23.37 30.96 6.98
CA GLY A 142 -23.43 31.44 8.35
C GLY A 142 -23.29 30.38 9.44
N GLU A 143 -23.92 29.20 9.26
CA GLU A 143 -23.87 28.16 10.29
C GLU A 143 -22.78 27.11 10.01
N PRO A 144 -22.14 26.53 11.05
CA PRO A 144 -21.18 25.45 10.88
C PRO A 144 -21.73 24.26 10.10
N LEU A 145 -23.01 23.90 10.30
CA LEU A 145 -23.68 22.79 9.60
C LEU A 145 -23.83 23.05 8.09
N ASP A 146 -24.05 24.30 7.70
CA ASP A 146 -24.20 24.69 6.28
C ASP A 146 -22.89 24.50 5.51
N SER A 147 -21.74 24.61 6.18
CA SER A 147 -20.45 24.29 5.56
C SER A 147 -20.34 22.83 5.16
N ILE A 148 -20.91 21.91 5.97
CA ILE A 148 -20.91 20.47 5.67
C ILE A 148 -21.79 20.19 4.47
N VAL A 149 -22.99 20.79 4.41
CA VAL A 149 -23.90 20.62 3.27
C VAL A 149 -23.25 21.10 1.96
N ARG A 150 -22.56 22.25 1.99
CA ARG A 150 -21.83 22.76 0.81
C ARG A 150 -20.72 21.81 0.36
N ASP A 151 -19.91 21.29 1.28
CA ASP A 151 -18.85 20.34 0.94
C ASP A 151 -19.42 19.06 0.30
N LEU A 152 -20.52 18.52 0.85
CA LEU A 152 -21.20 17.36 0.27
C LEU A 152 -21.69 17.63 -1.16
N LEU A 153 -22.23 18.83 -1.43
CA LEU A 153 -22.64 19.23 -2.77
C LEU A 153 -21.44 19.35 -3.73
N VAL A 154 -20.29 19.80 -3.25
CA VAL A 154 -19.03 19.88 -4.03
C VAL A 154 -18.47 18.49 -4.35
N ASP A 155 -18.55 17.54 -3.42
CA ASP A 155 -18.03 16.19 -3.63
C ASP A 155 -18.98 15.31 -4.48
N ARG A 156 -20.27 15.66 -4.62
CA ARG A 156 -21.26 14.87 -5.37
C ARG A 156 -20.87 14.59 -6.83
N PRO A 157 -20.39 15.56 -7.64
CA PRO A 157 -19.90 15.29 -8.99
C PRO A 157 -18.75 14.27 -9.04
N HIS A 158 -17.92 14.17 -7.99
CA HIS A 158 -16.84 13.19 -7.94
C HIS A 158 -17.37 11.76 -7.86
N LEU A 159 -18.44 11.51 -7.10
CA LEU A 159 -19.08 10.18 -7.07
C LEU A 159 -19.64 9.78 -8.44
N VAL A 160 -20.27 10.72 -9.16
CA VAL A 160 -20.79 10.46 -10.52
C VAL A 160 -19.65 10.08 -11.46
N ARG A 161 -18.56 10.85 -11.46
CA ARG A 161 -17.39 10.56 -12.28
C ARG A 161 -16.72 9.24 -11.89
N LEU A 162 -16.68 8.90 -10.60
CA LEU A 162 -16.13 7.64 -10.14
C LEU A 162 -16.98 6.45 -10.64
N ARG A 163 -18.31 6.54 -10.58
CA ARG A 163 -19.24 5.53 -11.13
C ARG A 163 -18.95 5.20 -12.58
N GLU A 164 -18.77 6.25 -13.39
CA GLU A 164 -18.42 6.12 -14.81
C GLU A 164 -17.03 5.48 -15.00
N LEU A 165 -16.06 5.90 -14.19
CA LEU A 165 -14.68 5.43 -14.29
C LEU A 165 -14.54 3.93 -13.95
N VAL A 166 -15.28 3.45 -12.95
CA VAL A 166 -15.20 2.05 -12.48
C VAL A 166 -16.36 1.17 -12.94
N ASP A 167 -17.16 1.66 -13.88
CA ASP A 167 -18.32 0.97 -14.48
C ASP A 167 -19.28 0.35 -13.44
N GLN A 168 -19.66 1.16 -12.44
CA GLN A 168 -20.59 0.78 -11.37
C GLN A 168 -21.63 1.89 -11.19
N PRO A 169 -22.76 1.86 -11.92
CA PRO A 169 -23.76 2.93 -11.87
C PRO A 169 -24.43 3.07 -10.49
N ASP A 170 -24.46 2.00 -9.71
CA ASP A 170 -25.03 1.90 -8.37
C ASP A 170 -24.01 2.08 -7.23
N LEU A 171 -22.76 2.45 -7.54
CA LEU A 171 -21.72 2.69 -6.53
C LEU A 171 -22.21 3.68 -5.48
N ASP A 172 -22.27 3.23 -4.23
CA ASP A 172 -22.74 4.01 -3.09
C ASP A 172 -21.62 4.15 -2.06
N LEU A 173 -20.75 5.14 -2.27
CA LEU A 173 -19.62 5.45 -1.40
C LEU A 173 -19.86 6.80 -0.72
N PRO A 174 -19.47 6.98 0.57
CA PRO A 174 -19.45 8.31 1.20
C PRO A 174 -18.79 9.35 0.29
N LEU A 175 -19.46 10.48 0.08
CA LEU A 175 -19.01 11.52 -0.85
C LEU A 175 -17.56 12.00 -0.59
N PRO A 176 -17.12 12.22 0.67
CA PRO A 176 -15.75 12.64 0.93
C PRO A 176 -14.70 11.61 0.50
N GLN A 177 -15.00 10.32 0.58
CA GLN A 177 -14.14 9.24 0.09
C GLN A 177 -14.09 9.24 -1.43
N ALA A 178 -15.23 9.36 -2.11
CA ALA A 178 -15.29 9.46 -3.57
C ALA A 178 -14.50 10.67 -4.09
N GLY A 179 -14.66 11.83 -3.43
CA GLY A 179 -13.86 13.03 -3.70
C GLY A 179 -12.37 12.80 -3.51
N ALA A 180 -11.95 12.12 -2.44
CA ALA A 180 -10.54 11.83 -2.19
C ALA A 180 -9.92 10.88 -3.23
N VAL A 181 -10.64 9.83 -3.64
CA VAL A 181 -10.20 8.93 -4.73
C VAL A 181 -10.02 9.71 -6.03
N MET A 182 -11.00 10.54 -6.40
CA MET A 182 -10.90 11.33 -7.63
C MET A 182 -9.78 12.36 -7.58
N ARG A 183 -9.52 12.99 -6.43
CA ARG A 183 -8.36 13.88 -6.25
C ARG A 183 -7.04 13.12 -6.36
N PHE A 184 -6.94 11.92 -5.80
CA PHE A 184 -5.76 11.07 -5.95
C PHE A 184 -5.51 10.71 -7.42
N PHE A 185 -6.53 10.27 -8.16
CA PHE A 185 -6.41 10.01 -9.61
C PHE A 185 -6.06 11.27 -10.40
N GLY A 186 -6.53 12.45 -9.97
CA GLY A 186 -6.16 13.72 -10.56
C GLY A 186 -4.69 14.11 -10.33
N ALA A 187 -4.16 13.84 -9.14
CA ALA A 187 -2.76 14.10 -8.78
C ALA A 187 -1.77 13.18 -9.51
N TYR A 188 -2.24 11.99 -9.92
CA TYR A 188 -1.45 10.97 -10.60
C TYR A 188 -2.08 10.55 -11.93
N PRO A 189 -1.98 11.36 -12.98
CA PRO A 189 -2.67 11.10 -14.24
C PRO A 189 -2.20 9.83 -14.95
N LYS A 190 -0.96 9.37 -14.72
CA LYS A 190 -0.44 8.11 -15.29
C LYS A 190 -0.92 6.87 -14.53
N PHE A 191 -1.31 7.03 -13.26
CA PHE A 191 -1.66 5.92 -12.37
C PHE A 191 -2.80 5.06 -12.94
N TRP A 192 -3.88 5.70 -13.38
CA TRP A 192 -5.01 4.96 -13.93
C TRP A 192 -4.63 4.17 -15.19
N ALA A 193 -3.84 4.78 -16.10
CA ALA A 193 -3.38 4.11 -17.32
C ALA A 193 -2.43 2.93 -17.02
N ALA A 194 -1.62 3.01 -15.97
CA ALA A 194 -0.77 1.92 -15.52
C ALA A 194 -1.56 0.80 -14.83
N LEU A 195 -2.62 1.15 -14.10
CA LEU A 195 -3.45 0.21 -13.35
C LEU A 195 -4.38 -0.62 -14.26
N VAL A 196 -5.08 0.02 -15.19
CA VAL A 196 -6.14 -0.62 -16.01
C VAL A 196 -5.70 -1.89 -16.74
N PRO A 197 -4.50 -2.00 -17.36
CA PRO A 197 -4.09 -3.23 -18.04
C PRO A 197 -3.87 -4.42 -17.10
N ARG A 198 -3.77 -4.18 -15.78
CA ARG A 198 -3.39 -5.19 -14.78
C ARG A 198 -4.54 -5.62 -13.87
N MET A 199 -5.72 -5.03 -14.06
CA MET A 199 -6.93 -5.39 -13.33
C MET A 199 -8.09 -5.61 -14.30
N THR A 200 -9.07 -6.40 -13.87
CA THR A 200 -10.34 -6.60 -14.57
C THR A 200 -11.42 -5.67 -14.04
N GLY A 201 -11.24 -5.10 -12.85
CA GLY A 201 -12.07 -4.04 -12.29
C GLY A 201 -11.74 -3.70 -10.84
N ILE A 202 -12.45 -2.70 -10.31
CA ILE A 202 -12.48 -2.37 -8.88
C ILE A 202 -13.91 -2.60 -8.41
N ARG A 203 -14.15 -3.22 -7.27
CA ARG A 203 -15.47 -3.45 -6.68
C ARG A 203 -15.50 -2.85 -5.29
N PHE A 204 -16.22 -1.74 -5.16
CA PHE A 204 -16.54 -1.18 -3.85
C PHE A 204 -17.76 -1.91 -3.30
N ASP A 205 -17.88 -2.01 -1.97
CA ASP A 205 -18.91 -2.80 -1.28
C ASP A 205 -18.74 -4.31 -1.41
N SER A 206 -17.53 -4.79 -1.19
CA SER A 206 -17.26 -6.22 -1.20
C SER A 206 -17.31 -6.84 0.19
N ARG A 207 -18.27 -7.73 0.43
CA ARG A 207 -18.26 -8.62 1.61
C ARG A 207 -17.01 -9.51 1.65
N THR A 208 -16.40 -9.78 0.50
CA THR A 208 -15.14 -10.52 0.42
C THR A 208 -13.99 -9.74 1.06
N ALA A 209 -13.96 -8.42 0.88
CA ALA A 209 -12.98 -7.54 1.48
C ALA A 209 -13.21 -7.33 2.98
N ASP A 210 -14.47 -7.37 3.44
CA ASP A 210 -14.82 -7.22 4.87
C ASP A 210 -14.11 -8.26 5.74
N ALA A 211 -13.97 -9.49 5.23
CA ALA A 211 -13.29 -10.59 5.93
C ALA A 211 -11.76 -10.49 5.91
N ARG A 212 -11.18 -9.59 5.12
CA ARG A 212 -9.73 -9.46 4.86
C ARG A 212 -9.14 -8.15 5.37
N GLY A 213 -9.86 -7.41 6.22
CA GLY A 213 -9.37 -6.16 6.78
C GLY A 213 -9.69 -4.92 5.92
N GLY A 214 -10.55 -5.07 4.92
CA GLY A 214 -11.16 -3.96 4.17
C GLY A 214 -10.76 -3.89 2.71
N GLY A 215 -9.72 -4.58 2.28
CA GLY A 215 -9.24 -4.61 0.90
C GLY A 215 -8.77 -6.01 0.50
N LEU A 216 -8.81 -6.29 -0.80
CA LEU A 216 -8.25 -7.50 -1.41
C LEU A 216 -8.06 -7.32 -2.91
N PHE A 217 -6.85 -7.45 -3.41
CA PHE A 217 -6.60 -7.81 -4.81
C PHE A 217 -6.65 -9.33 -4.98
N HIS A 218 -7.56 -9.81 -5.81
CA HIS A 218 -7.82 -11.25 -5.97
C HIS A 218 -7.31 -11.78 -7.32
N ASP A 219 -7.13 -13.09 -7.43
CA ASP A 219 -6.56 -13.76 -8.61
C ASP A 219 -7.39 -13.60 -9.89
N ASP A 220 -8.66 -13.20 -9.76
CA ASP A 220 -9.54 -12.80 -10.89
C ASP A 220 -9.19 -11.41 -11.46
N GLY A 221 -8.17 -10.75 -10.90
CA GLY A 221 -7.71 -9.43 -11.27
C GLY A 221 -8.62 -8.32 -10.76
N VAL A 222 -9.51 -8.59 -9.81
CA VAL A 222 -10.41 -7.57 -9.24
C VAL A 222 -9.83 -7.03 -7.93
N ILE A 223 -9.85 -5.71 -7.78
CA ILE A 223 -9.62 -5.04 -6.49
C ILE A 223 -10.95 -4.92 -5.76
N TYR A 224 -11.10 -5.65 -4.66
CA TYR A 224 -12.27 -5.57 -3.79
C TYR A 224 -11.98 -4.63 -2.63
N LEU A 225 -12.89 -3.68 -2.39
CA LEU A 225 -12.84 -2.77 -1.26
C LEU A 225 -14.15 -2.84 -0.48
N SER A 226 -14.01 -2.91 0.84
CA SER A 226 -15.11 -2.73 1.77
C SER A 226 -15.61 -1.29 1.71
N LYS A 227 -16.90 -1.11 2.00
CA LYS A 227 -17.54 0.22 2.01
C LYS A 227 -16.98 1.16 3.07
N LEU A 228 -16.56 0.63 4.22
CA LEU A 228 -15.87 1.35 5.29
C LEU A 228 -16.42 2.76 5.56
N HIS A 229 -17.75 2.86 5.76
CA HIS A 229 -18.46 4.15 5.76
C HIS A 229 -17.96 5.18 6.78
N ALA A 230 -17.37 4.72 7.88
CA ALA A 230 -16.84 5.58 8.93
C ALA A 230 -15.36 5.93 8.74
N THR A 231 -14.67 5.28 7.80
CA THR A 231 -13.23 5.46 7.60
C THR A 231 -12.96 6.82 6.96
N PRO A 232 -12.01 7.61 7.51
CA PRO A 232 -11.62 8.87 6.95
C PRO A 232 -11.18 8.71 5.49
N PRO A 233 -11.44 9.71 4.63
CA PRO A 233 -11.10 9.65 3.22
C PRO A 233 -9.63 9.31 2.94
N GLY A 234 -8.70 9.85 3.74
CA GLY A 234 -7.27 9.57 3.60
C GLY A 234 -6.93 8.09 3.84
N ALA A 235 -7.43 7.50 4.92
CA ALA A 235 -7.23 6.08 5.23
C ALA A 235 -7.87 5.17 4.18
N PHE A 236 -9.05 5.56 3.66
CA PHE A 236 -9.71 4.82 2.57
C PHE A 236 -8.88 4.84 1.28
N VAL A 237 -8.33 5.99 0.90
CA VAL A 237 -7.43 6.10 -0.27
C VAL A 237 -6.17 5.26 -0.07
N ARG A 238 -5.57 5.27 1.13
CA ARG A 238 -4.41 4.43 1.46
C ARG A 238 -4.69 2.94 1.23
N LEU A 239 -5.85 2.47 1.68
CA LEU A 239 -6.27 1.09 1.45
C LEU A 239 -6.43 0.78 -0.05
N LEU A 240 -7.10 1.65 -0.81
CA LEU A 240 -7.19 1.50 -2.27
C LEU A 240 -5.79 1.43 -2.89
N VAL A 241 -4.89 2.33 -2.50
CA VAL A 241 -3.52 2.39 -3.06
C VAL A 241 -2.72 1.14 -2.69
N HIS A 242 -2.89 0.62 -1.48
CA HIS A 242 -2.31 -0.66 -1.07
C HIS A 242 -2.73 -1.80 -2.01
N GLU A 243 -4.03 -1.99 -2.22
CA GLU A 243 -4.51 -3.04 -3.13
C GLU A 243 -4.04 -2.84 -4.58
N THR A 244 -3.98 -1.59 -5.03
CA THR A 244 -3.42 -1.30 -6.35
C THR A 244 -1.91 -1.58 -6.41
N GLY A 245 -1.19 -1.54 -5.29
CA GLY A 245 0.21 -1.93 -5.19
C GLY A 245 0.42 -3.40 -5.54
N HIS A 246 -0.46 -4.28 -5.08
CA HIS A 246 -0.50 -5.69 -5.52
C HIS A 246 -0.78 -5.80 -7.02
N ALA A 247 -1.76 -5.04 -7.52
CA ALA A 247 -2.14 -5.07 -8.93
C ALA A 247 -1.08 -4.44 -9.87
N THR A 248 -0.21 -3.55 -9.38
CA THR A 248 0.72 -2.77 -10.20
C THR A 248 2.17 -3.02 -9.84
N PHE A 249 2.66 -2.40 -8.77
CA PHE A 249 4.07 -2.42 -8.38
C PHE A 249 4.59 -3.84 -8.19
N GLU A 250 3.88 -4.69 -7.43
CA GLU A 250 4.26 -6.09 -7.23
C GLU A 250 4.31 -6.84 -8.57
N ARG A 251 3.26 -6.72 -9.38
CA ARG A 251 3.20 -7.37 -10.71
C ARG A 251 4.30 -6.88 -11.64
N ILE A 252 4.68 -5.60 -11.62
CA ILE A 252 5.79 -5.09 -12.45
C ILE A 252 7.11 -5.66 -11.94
N LEU A 253 7.32 -5.62 -10.63
CA LEU A 253 8.53 -6.11 -9.99
C LEU A 253 8.73 -7.61 -10.29
N LEU A 254 7.65 -8.39 -10.23
CA LEU A 254 7.64 -9.85 -10.40
C LEU A 254 7.26 -10.30 -11.81
N ALA A 255 7.42 -9.43 -12.83
CA ALA A 255 7.19 -9.74 -14.25
C ALA A 255 5.82 -10.39 -14.55
N GLY A 256 4.78 -9.95 -13.85
CA GLY A 256 3.38 -10.37 -13.99
C GLY A 256 2.98 -11.54 -13.09
N GLY A 257 3.94 -12.17 -12.40
CA GLY A 257 3.70 -13.25 -11.46
C GLY A 257 3.36 -12.77 -10.04
N SER A 258 3.18 -13.74 -9.15
CA SER A 258 3.16 -13.57 -7.69
C SER A 258 4.32 -14.33 -7.08
N MET A 259 4.79 -13.88 -5.92
CA MET A 259 5.88 -14.56 -5.21
C MET A 259 5.43 -15.97 -4.78
N PRO A 260 6.18 -17.05 -5.08
CA PRO A 260 5.91 -18.37 -4.57
C PRO A 260 5.79 -18.34 -3.06
N HIS A 261 4.82 -19.05 -2.50
CA HIS A 261 4.53 -19.00 -1.07
C HIS A 261 5.79 -19.21 -0.21
N ALA A 262 6.62 -20.20 -0.52
CA ALA A 262 7.85 -20.50 0.23
C ALA A 262 8.90 -19.35 0.25
N LEU A 263 8.93 -18.47 -0.75
CA LEU A 263 9.74 -17.24 -0.73
C LEU A 263 8.97 -16.04 -0.19
N GLY A 264 7.65 -16.11 -0.29
CA GLY A 264 6.72 -15.05 0.04
C GLY A 264 6.28 -15.03 1.50
N VAL A 265 6.55 -16.05 2.31
CA VAL A 265 6.15 -16.08 3.72
C VAL A 265 7.31 -16.15 4.70
N ALA A 266 6.98 -15.98 5.97
CA ALA A 266 7.92 -15.81 7.06
C ALA A 266 8.59 -17.09 7.58
N GLU A 267 8.37 -18.24 6.97
CA GLU A 267 8.90 -19.53 7.41
C GLU A 267 10.15 -19.89 6.62
N ALA A 268 11.16 -20.40 7.34
CA ALA A 268 12.43 -20.81 6.76
C ALA A 268 12.20 -21.82 5.62
N LEU A 269 13.03 -21.71 4.58
CA LEU A 269 13.11 -22.67 3.48
C LEU A 269 13.00 -24.11 4.02
N PRO A 270 12.26 -25.00 3.34
CA PRO A 270 11.93 -26.31 3.87
C PRO A 270 13.18 -27.11 4.25
N GLU A 271 13.38 -27.32 5.55
CA GLU A 271 14.30 -28.33 6.07
C GLU A 271 13.70 -29.70 5.72
N GLN A 272 14.31 -30.41 4.76
CA GLN A 272 14.50 -31.87 4.69
C GLN A 272 14.47 -32.41 3.26
N ASN A 273 15.66 -32.75 2.75
CA ASN A 273 15.89 -33.42 1.47
C ASN A 273 15.01 -34.68 1.26
N THR A 274 13.85 -34.50 0.63
CA THR A 274 13.07 -35.55 -0.02
C THR A 274 13.02 -35.30 -1.54
N ALA A 275 12.62 -36.29 -2.34
CA ALA A 275 12.49 -36.12 -3.79
C ALA A 275 11.45 -35.03 -4.18
N GLU A 276 10.50 -34.71 -3.29
CA GLU A 276 9.57 -33.59 -3.47
C GLU A 276 10.29 -32.23 -3.27
N ASN A 277 11.23 -32.12 -2.33
CA ASN A 277 12.06 -30.92 -2.14
C ASN A 277 12.91 -30.61 -3.38
N GLY A 278 13.43 -31.63 -4.08
CA GLY A 278 14.21 -31.41 -5.30
C GLY A 278 13.40 -30.73 -6.43
N ARG A 279 12.09 -31.03 -6.52
CA ARG A 279 11.20 -30.38 -7.48
C ARG A 279 10.83 -28.97 -7.04
N GLU A 280 10.57 -28.77 -5.75
CA GLU A 280 10.25 -27.46 -5.17
C GLU A 280 11.44 -26.49 -5.27
N VAL A 281 12.63 -26.93 -4.91
CA VAL A 281 13.89 -26.16 -5.05
C VAL A 281 14.09 -25.74 -6.50
N LYS A 282 13.88 -26.64 -7.47
CA LYS A 282 14.00 -26.28 -8.89
C LYS A 282 12.97 -25.23 -9.34
N VAL A 283 11.75 -25.27 -8.79
CA VAL A 283 10.70 -24.27 -9.07
C VAL A 283 11.08 -22.92 -8.47
N LEU A 284 11.54 -22.89 -7.22
CA LEU A 284 12.02 -21.67 -6.57
C LEU A 284 13.23 -21.09 -7.30
N GLN A 285 14.15 -21.94 -7.75
CA GLN A 285 15.31 -21.54 -8.54
C GLN A 285 14.91 -20.87 -9.84
N THR A 286 14.04 -21.54 -10.60
CA THR A 286 13.52 -21.00 -11.86
C THR A 286 12.85 -19.63 -11.65
N TYR A 287 12.14 -19.49 -10.52
CA TYR A 287 11.48 -18.24 -10.18
C TYR A 287 12.49 -17.14 -9.82
N TRP A 288 13.49 -17.47 -8.98
CA TRP A 288 14.56 -16.56 -8.60
C TRP A 288 15.37 -16.10 -9.82
N ASP A 289 15.76 -17.02 -10.70
CA ASP A 289 16.51 -16.72 -11.91
C ASP A 289 15.71 -15.85 -12.88
N GLY A 290 14.39 -16.03 -12.90
CA GLY A 290 13.46 -15.22 -13.67
C GLY A 290 13.17 -13.83 -13.08
N MET A 291 13.54 -13.54 -11.83
CA MET A 291 13.37 -12.22 -11.24
C MET A 291 14.34 -11.20 -11.85
N SER A 292 13.84 -9.99 -12.08
CA SER A 292 14.68 -8.84 -12.42
C SER A 292 15.61 -8.42 -11.27
N ASP A 293 16.72 -7.77 -11.57
CA ASP A 293 17.66 -7.28 -10.54
C ASP A 293 17.01 -6.31 -9.53
N PRO A 294 16.11 -5.39 -9.93
CA PRO A 294 15.34 -4.60 -8.98
C PRO A 294 14.50 -5.45 -8.03
N ALA A 295 13.89 -6.54 -8.52
CA ALA A 295 13.08 -7.44 -7.70
C ALA A 295 13.91 -8.18 -6.66
N LYS A 296 15.05 -8.74 -7.07
CA LYS A 296 16.01 -9.37 -6.16
C LYS A 296 16.51 -8.38 -5.11
N THR A 297 16.86 -7.17 -5.53
CA THR A 297 17.32 -6.08 -4.65
C THR A 297 16.26 -5.72 -3.61
N PHE A 298 15.01 -5.57 -4.03
CA PHE A 298 13.90 -5.26 -3.13
C PHE A 298 13.58 -6.41 -2.17
N TYR A 299 13.66 -7.65 -2.65
CA TYR A 299 13.48 -8.85 -1.84
C TYR A 299 14.54 -8.97 -0.74
N HIS A 300 15.82 -8.74 -1.07
CA HIS A 300 16.88 -8.74 -0.07
C HIS A 300 16.73 -7.61 0.96
N ALA A 301 16.27 -6.43 0.53
CA ALA A 301 15.94 -5.36 1.45
C ALA A 301 14.83 -5.80 2.41
N TRP A 302 13.75 -6.42 1.91
CA TRP A 302 12.68 -6.96 2.74
C TRP A 302 13.19 -7.98 3.77
N LEU A 303 14.01 -8.96 3.36
CA LEU A 303 14.61 -9.96 4.25
C LEU A 303 15.40 -9.31 5.40
N THR A 304 16.13 -8.25 5.12
CA THR A 304 16.89 -7.51 6.13
C THR A 304 15.96 -6.74 7.07
N LEU A 305 14.99 -6.00 6.52
CA LEU A 305 14.08 -5.15 7.30
C LEU A 305 13.12 -5.96 8.20
N ARG A 306 12.80 -7.19 7.81
CA ARG A 306 11.90 -8.07 8.58
C ARG A 306 12.57 -8.86 9.71
N ALA A 307 13.90 -9.04 9.68
CA ALA A 307 14.62 -9.99 10.55
C ALA A 307 14.40 -9.77 12.06
N ASP A 308 14.20 -8.52 12.51
CA ASP A 308 13.85 -8.19 13.91
C ASP A 308 12.33 -7.97 14.06
N ASN A 309 11.53 -8.96 13.65
CA ASN A 309 10.06 -8.91 13.66
C ASN A 309 9.48 -7.65 13.01
N GLY A 310 10.13 -7.17 11.95
CA GLY A 310 9.73 -5.93 11.26
C GLY A 310 9.92 -4.65 12.06
N ARG A 311 10.64 -4.65 13.19
CA ARG A 311 10.98 -3.43 13.98
C ARG A 311 11.41 -2.25 13.11
N HIS A 312 12.19 -2.55 12.08
CA HIS A 312 12.80 -1.55 11.22
C HIS A 312 11.86 -1.03 10.12
N LEU A 313 10.69 -1.64 9.96
CA LEU A 313 9.64 -1.22 9.05
C LEU A 313 8.85 -0.05 9.67
N LEU A 314 8.23 0.79 8.83
CA LEU A 314 7.52 1.98 9.31
C LEU A 314 6.31 1.61 10.19
N GLY A 315 5.44 0.74 9.68
CA GLY A 315 4.14 0.40 10.28
C GLY A 315 3.30 1.62 10.66
N LEU A 316 2.63 2.22 9.68
CA LEU A 316 1.76 3.39 9.92
C LEU A 316 0.49 3.02 10.71
N ASP A 317 -0.02 3.96 11.50
CA ASP A 317 -1.39 3.88 12.00
C ASP A 317 -2.34 4.37 10.90
N LEU A 318 -3.16 3.48 10.34
CA LEU A 318 -4.04 3.78 9.20
C LEU A 318 -5.52 3.87 9.59
N TRP A 319 -5.81 4.42 10.78
CA TRP A 319 -7.17 4.58 11.34
C TRP A 319 -7.78 3.31 11.97
N GLN A 320 -8.57 3.53 13.03
CA GLN A 320 -9.40 2.51 13.68
C GLN A 320 -10.82 2.55 13.09
N ASP A 321 -11.15 1.60 12.20
CA ASP A 321 -12.56 1.40 11.82
C ASP A 321 -13.36 1.09 13.10
N PRO A 322 -14.50 1.76 13.33
CA PRO A 322 -15.51 1.35 14.29
C PRO A 322 -15.77 -0.15 14.40
N ARG A 323 -15.62 -0.92 13.32
CA ARG A 323 -15.73 -2.40 13.27
C ARG A 323 -14.58 -3.18 13.92
N GLY A 324 -13.56 -2.49 14.43
CA GLY A 324 -12.44 -3.11 15.16
C GLY A 324 -11.29 -3.56 14.26
N HIS A 325 -11.26 -3.13 13.00
CA HIS A 325 -10.14 -3.38 12.09
C HIS A 325 -9.00 -2.41 12.40
N ARG A 326 -8.36 -2.57 13.56
CA ARG A 326 -7.11 -1.86 13.91
C ARG A 326 -5.94 -2.81 13.76
N LEU A 327 -5.00 -2.45 12.91
CA LEU A 327 -3.61 -2.87 13.08
C LEU A 327 -2.88 -1.68 13.68
N SER A 328 -2.48 -1.80 14.94
CA SER A 328 -1.53 -0.87 15.56
C SER A 328 -0.25 -0.76 14.72
N PRO A 329 0.55 0.31 14.86
CA PRO A 329 1.86 0.41 14.21
C PRO A 329 2.71 -0.87 14.32
N ALA A 330 2.71 -1.50 15.50
CA ALA A 330 3.41 -2.77 15.71
C ALA A 330 2.80 -3.93 14.91
N GLN A 331 1.47 -4.05 14.87
CA GLN A 331 0.79 -5.06 14.07
C GLN A 331 0.98 -4.83 12.56
N ARG A 332 1.04 -3.57 12.10
CA ARG A 332 1.35 -3.23 10.71
C ARG A 332 2.79 -3.59 10.34
N ARG A 333 3.76 -3.33 11.22
CA ARG A 333 5.13 -3.83 11.04
C ARG A 333 5.15 -5.35 10.91
N GLY A 334 4.42 -6.05 11.78
CA GLY A 334 4.27 -7.50 11.70
C GLY A 334 3.64 -7.95 10.38
N TYR A 335 2.60 -7.25 9.92
CA TYR A 335 1.93 -7.52 8.64
C TYR A 335 2.89 -7.36 7.45
N GLN A 336 3.60 -6.23 7.37
CA GLN A 336 4.63 -5.97 6.35
C GLN A 336 5.78 -6.99 6.40
N ALA A 337 6.11 -7.49 7.59
CA ALA A 337 7.14 -8.52 7.78
C ALA A 337 6.67 -9.95 7.42
N THR A 338 5.36 -10.17 7.29
CA THR A 338 4.78 -11.51 7.10
C THR A 338 4.95 -12.00 5.68
N THR A 339 4.64 -11.17 4.69
CA THR A 339 4.83 -11.54 3.29
C THR A 339 5.51 -10.47 2.44
N PHE A 340 6.21 -10.91 1.40
CA PHE A 340 6.84 -9.99 0.46
C PHE A 340 5.81 -9.22 -0.37
N GLY A 341 4.66 -9.83 -0.67
CA GLY A 341 3.55 -9.16 -1.35
C GLY A 341 3.02 -7.98 -0.50
N GLU A 342 2.81 -8.20 0.80
CA GLU A 342 2.38 -7.13 1.71
C GLU A 342 3.42 -6.03 1.83
N PHE A 343 4.71 -6.39 1.89
CA PHE A 343 5.78 -5.40 1.85
C PHE A 343 5.75 -4.57 0.56
N CYS A 344 5.57 -5.19 -0.60
CA CYS A 344 5.43 -4.48 -1.88
C CYS A 344 4.27 -3.49 -1.87
N ALA A 345 3.07 -3.94 -1.48
CA ALA A 345 1.87 -3.11 -1.47
C ALA A 345 1.95 -1.96 -0.47
N GLU A 346 2.45 -2.22 0.75
CA GLU A 346 2.66 -1.20 1.77
C GLU A 346 3.71 -0.18 1.35
N MET A 347 4.86 -0.62 0.84
CA MET A 347 5.90 0.29 0.36
C MET A 347 5.42 1.18 -0.79
N PHE A 348 4.65 0.61 -1.73
CA PHE A 348 4.02 1.38 -2.81
C PHE A 348 3.03 2.42 -2.28
N MET A 349 2.15 2.04 -1.36
CA MET A 349 1.24 2.97 -0.70
C MET A 349 2.00 4.08 0.01
N LEU A 350 3.01 3.76 0.83
CA LEU A 350 3.81 4.75 1.56
C LEU A 350 4.52 5.73 0.62
N TYR A 351 5.03 5.23 -0.50
CA TYR A 351 5.68 6.06 -1.52
C TYR A 351 4.67 6.98 -2.21
N ALA A 352 3.53 6.44 -2.67
CA ALA A 352 2.48 7.22 -3.32
C ALA A 352 1.86 8.29 -2.39
N MET A 353 1.80 8.02 -1.09
CA MET A 353 1.25 8.95 -0.12
C MET A 353 2.29 9.95 0.41
N GLY A 354 3.57 9.74 0.10
CA GLY A 354 4.68 10.62 0.49
C GLY A 354 5.26 10.36 1.88
N ASP A 355 4.79 9.34 2.59
CA ASP A 355 5.25 9.02 3.94
C ASP A 355 6.57 8.23 3.96
N LEU A 356 6.91 7.55 2.85
CA LEU A 356 8.10 6.71 2.79
C LEU A 356 9.39 7.52 2.88
N ARG A 357 9.45 8.65 2.16
CA ARG A 357 10.70 9.42 2.04
C ARG A 357 11.20 9.97 3.39
N PRO A 358 10.38 10.67 4.19
CA PRO A 358 10.83 11.15 5.50
C PRO A 358 11.28 10.01 6.42
N HIS A 359 10.63 8.84 6.35
CA HIS A 359 11.03 7.68 7.12
C HIS A 359 12.40 7.13 6.71
N VAL A 360 12.63 6.96 5.42
CA VAL A 360 13.93 6.49 4.89
C VAL A 360 15.02 7.50 5.23
N GLU A 361 14.80 8.80 5.03
CA GLU A 361 15.77 9.84 5.38
C GLU A 361 16.13 9.82 6.87
N ALA A 362 15.14 9.66 7.75
CA ALA A 362 15.37 9.52 9.19
C ALA A 362 16.16 8.25 9.53
N ALA A 363 15.81 7.10 8.94
CA ALA A 363 16.52 5.83 9.16
C ALA A 363 17.98 5.89 8.68
N LEU A 364 18.25 6.59 7.58
CA LEU A 364 19.60 6.77 7.05
C LEU A 364 20.44 7.75 7.88
N ALA A 365 19.82 8.79 8.45
CA ALA A 365 20.49 9.77 9.30
C ALA A 365 20.79 9.24 10.71
N ASP A 366 20.00 8.28 11.20
CA ASP A 366 20.18 7.71 12.54
C ASP A 366 21.39 6.75 12.58
N HIS A 367 22.46 7.19 13.25
CA HIS A 367 23.67 6.41 13.44
C HIS A 367 23.49 5.18 14.34
N THR A 368 22.40 5.12 15.12
CA THR A 368 22.06 3.97 15.97
C THR A 368 21.41 2.82 15.21
N VAL A 369 20.89 3.07 14.00
CA VAL A 369 20.41 2.04 13.09
C VAL A 369 21.61 1.24 12.56
N ALA A 370 21.48 -0.08 12.48
CA ALA A 370 22.54 -0.94 11.96
C ALA A 370 22.88 -0.60 10.50
N GLY A 371 24.16 -0.73 10.12
CA GLY A 371 24.64 -0.40 8.78
C GLY A 371 23.89 -1.15 7.67
N GLU A 372 23.65 -2.45 7.88
CA GLU A 372 22.88 -3.31 6.98
C GLU A 372 21.43 -2.84 6.80
N VAL A 373 20.77 -2.40 7.87
CA VAL A 373 19.39 -1.88 7.83
C VAL A 373 19.33 -0.56 7.05
N ARG A 374 20.32 0.31 7.22
CA ARG A 374 20.43 1.54 6.40
C ARG A 374 20.63 1.22 4.93
N THR A 375 21.47 0.24 4.60
CA THR A 375 21.66 -0.21 3.21
C THR A 375 20.38 -0.82 2.65
N ALA A 376 19.67 -1.66 3.40
CA ALA A 376 18.38 -2.21 2.99
C ALA A 376 17.36 -1.10 2.69
N TRP A 377 17.28 -0.06 3.53
CA TRP A 377 16.41 1.09 3.27
C TRP A 377 16.81 1.89 2.02
N ARG A 378 18.11 2.06 1.77
CA ARG A 378 18.61 2.70 0.55
C ARG A 378 18.19 1.92 -0.70
N ASN A 379 18.44 0.62 -0.70
CA ASN A 379 18.10 -0.29 -1.79
C ASN A 379 16.58 -0.31 -2.05
N ALA A 380 15.78 -0.39 -0.99
CA ALA A 380 14.32 -0.35 -1.10
C ALA A 380 13.87 0.98 -1.73
N TRP A 381 14.42 2.10 -1.29
CA TRP A 381 14.11 3.42 -1.84
C TRP A 381 14.47 3.55 -3.32
N GLU A 382 15.64 3.08 -3.73
CA GLU A 382 16.10 3.13 -5.13
C GLU A 382 15.18 2.31 -6.06
N VAL A 383 14.77 1.11 -5.63
CA VAL A 383 13.80 0.31 -6.39
C VAL A 383 12.43 0.99 -6.43
N MET A 384 11.95 1.56 -5.32
CA MET A 384 10.69 2.30 -5.29
C MET A 384 10.71 3.46 -6.28
N VAL A 385 11.76 4.28 -6.26
CA VAL A 385 11.95 5.39 -7.20
C VAL A 385 11.94 4.90 -8.65
N THR A 386 12.66 3.81 -8.94
CA THR A 386 12.82 3.31 -10.31
C THR A 386 11.53 2.70 -10.85
N VAL A 387 10.87 1.86 -10.06
CA VAL A 387 9.74 1.04 -10.52
C VAL A 387 8.41 1.74 -10.28
N ALA A 388 8.16 2.29 -9.08
CA ALA A 388 6.88 2.91 -8.77
C ALA A 388 6.63 4.21 -9.55
N ALA A 389 7.69 4.95 -9.92
CA ALA A 389 7.55 6.14 -10.76
C ALA A 389 6.98 5.82 -12.16
N THR A 390 7.20 4.62 -12.69
CA THR A 390 6.59 4.19 -13.96
C THR A 390 5.07 4.03 -13.86
N VAL A 391 4.57 3.75 -12.66
CA VAL A 391 3.14 3.61 -12.35
C VAL A 391 2.53 4.97 -12.05
N LEU A 392 3.12 5.70 -11.11
CA LEU A 392 2.55 6.94 -10.59
C LEU A 392 2.76 8.13 -11.54
N GLY A 393 3.89 8.15 -12.26
CA GLY A 393 4.31 9.30 -13.05
C GLY A 393 4.78 10.48 -12.21
N ASP A 394 5.08 11.58 -12.89
CA ASP A 394 5.29 12.87 -12.24
C ASP A 394 3.95 13.40 -11.74
N ARG A 395 3.97 14.04 -10.58
CA ARG A 395 2.80 14.73 -10.03
C ARG A 395 2.54 16.03 -10.79
N VAL A 396 1.27 16.44 -10.84
CA VAL A 396 0.81 17.69 -11.48
C VAL A 396 0.59 18.79 -10.46
#